data_AF-C8PGE4-F1
#
_entry.id   AF-C8PGE4-F1
#
_cell.length_a   1.000
_cell.length_b   1.000
_cell.length_c   1.000
_cell.angle_alpha   90.00
_cell.angle_beta   90.00
_cell.angle_gamma   90.00
#
_symmetry.space_group_name_H-M   'P 1'
#
loop_
_entity.id
_entity.type
_entity.pdbx_description
1 polymer ?
#
loop_
_entity_poly.entity_id
_entity_poly.type
_entity_poly.pdbx_seq_one_letter_code
_entity_poly.pdbx_strand_id
1 'polypeptide(L)'
;MRKILSLALLLSMPLLAKNDIDIDISAAINDTNLKNLANKCDWSKGDYEACSILKDTLSAKCDEKNFESCGALGILLIYLRREEDATEALNKACDAELLNFCLNAGMHDLYYTGNIKRAFVNLKKVCDAAIEPSKKKLACKMSYGLEQCLNDDECNPVKKAKELLE
;
A
#
# COMPACT_ATOMS: atom_id res chain seq x y z
N MET A 1 6.80 24.98 38.05
CA MET A 1 5.45 24.70 37.48
C MET A 1 5.62 23.92 36.18
N ARG A 2 5.30 22.62 36.20
CA ARG A 2 5.33 21.75 35.02
C ARG A 2 4.14 22.12 34.13
N LYS A 3 4.38 22.68 32.95
CA LYS A 3 3.35 22.76 31.90
C LYS A 3 3.33 21.41 31.20
N ILE A 4 2.26 20.67 31.45
CA ILE A 4 1.90 19.45 30.75
C ILE A 4 1.77 19.82 29.27
N LEU A 5 2.67 19.32 28.42
CA LEU A 5 2.47 19.37 26.97
C LEU A 5 1.26 18.49 26.68
N SER A 6 0.15 19.10 26.30
CA SER A 6 -1.06 18.44 25.89
C SER A 6 -0.76 17.46 24.75
N LEU A 7 -1.11 16.20 24.99
CA LEU A 7 -1.06 15.04 24.11
C LEU A 7 -1.99 15.16 22.87
N ALA A 8 -2.34 16.38 22.46
CA ALA A 8 -3.44 16.67 21.54
C ALA A 8 -2.98 17.12 20.13
N LEU A 9 -1.68 17.12 19.83
CA LEU A 9 -1.17 17.56 18.51
C LEU A 9 -0.96 16.44 17.49
N LEU A 10 -1.35 15.20 17.78
CA LEU A 10 -1.20 14.05 16.85
C LEU A 10 -2.43 13.77 15.96
N LEU A 11 -3.46 14.63 15.97
CA LEU A 11 -4.73 14.37 15.25
C LEU A 11 -5.00 15.30 14.05
N SER A 12 -4.02 16.06 13.57
CA SER A 12 -4.22 16.99 12.44
C SER A 12 -3.37 16.71 11.21
N MET A 13 -2.86 15.50 11.03
CA MET A 13 -2.65 15.04 9.66
C MET A 13 -4.03 14.77 9.09
N PRO A 14 -4.42 15.36 7.94
CA PRO A 14 -5.62 14.92 7.27
C PRO A 14 -5.42 13.42 7.09
N LEU A 15 -6.34 12.64 7.66
CA LEU A 15 -6.65 11.32 7.15
C LEU A 15 -6.77 11.56 5.65
N LEU A 16 -5.77 11.18 4.83
CA LEU A 16 -6.02 11.02 3.41
C LEU A 16 -7.23 10.09 3.41
N ALA A 17 -8.33 10.65 2.93
CA ALA A 17 -9.63 10.08 3.13
C ALA A 17 -9.58 8.63 2.67
N LYS A 18 -10.50 7.85 3.21
CA LYS A 18 -10.88 6.49 2.80
C LYS A 18 -11.15 6.33 1.27
N ASN A 19 -10.87 7.34 0.45
CA ASN A 19 -11.44 7.58 -0.87
C ASN A 19 -10.41 7.72 -2.00
N ASP A 20 -9.09 7.78 -1.76
CA ASP A 20 -8.15 7.99 -2.88
C ASP A 20 -7.53 6.70 -3.43
N ILE A 21 -7.51 5.62 -2.64
CA ILE A 21 -7.18 4.26 -3.12
C ILE A 21 -7.98 3.24 -2.29
N ASP A 22 -9.28 3.10 -2.57
CA ASP A 22 -10.09 2.05 -1.95
C ASP A 22 -9.72 0.71 -2.62
N ILE A 23 -8.67 0.07 -2.11
CA ILE A 23 -8.20 -1.23 -2.62
C ILE A 23 -9.03 -2.32 -1.98
N ASP A 24 -10.11 -2.71 -2.63
CA ASP A 24 -10.90 -3.87 -2.21
C ASP A 24 -10.00 -5.12 -2.06
N ILE A 25 -9.79 -5.56 -0.81
CA ILE A 25 -8.99 -6.74 -0.48
C ILE A 25 -9.53 -7.97 -1.23
N SER A 26 -10.85 -8.07 -1.41
CA SER A 26 -11.48 -9.21 -2.08
C SER A 26 -11.12 -9.26 -3.57
N ALA A 27 -10.84 -8.12 -4.20
CA ALA A 27 -10.37 -8.02 -5.58
C ALA A 27 -8.90 -8.46 -5.74
N ALA A 28 -8.14 -8.47 -4.64
CA ALA A 28 -6.75 -8.92 -4.61
C ALA A 28 -6.58 -10.42 -4.30
N ILE A 29 -7.68 -11.11 -3.99
CA ILE A 29 -7.70 -12.51 -3.62
C ILE A 29 -8.36 -13.29 -4.77
N ASN A 30 -7.81 -14.44 -5.18
CA ASN A 30 -8.48 -15.33 -6.13
C ASN A 30 -9.24 -16.47 -5.46
N ASP A 31 -8.77 -16.91 -4.29
CA ASP A 31 -9.38 -17.99 -3.49
C ASP A 31 -10.76 -17.58 -2.95
N THR A 32 -11.79 -18.37 -3.29
CA THR A 32 -13.19 -18.10 -2.90
C THR A 32 -13.41 -18.09 -1.39
N ASN A 33 -12.72 -18.96 -0.63
CA ASN A 33 -12.86 -19.00 0.82
C ASN A 33 -12.26 -17.75 1.45
N LEU A 34 -11.10 -17.32 0.95
CA LEU A 34 -10.46 -16.09 1.39
C LEU A 34 -11.27 -14.84 0.98
N LYS A 35 -11.91 -14.83 -0.20
CA LYS A 35 -12.85 -13.76 -0.58
C LYS A 35 -14.03 -13.67 0.38
N ASN A 36 -14.64 -14.80 0.70
CA ASN A 36 -15.76 -14.86 1.64
C ASN A 36 -15.34 -14.37 3.03
N LEU A 37 -14.12 -14.72 3.46
CA LEU A 37 -13.57 -14.27 4.73
C LEU A 37 -13.23 -12.77 4.71
N ALA A 38 -12.67 -12.25 3.62
CA ALA A 38 -12.43 -10.82 3.42
C ALA A 38 -13.74 -10.01 3.44
N ASN A 39 -14.79 -10.50 2.80
CA ASN A 39 -16.12 -9.85 2.84
C ASN A 39 -16.76 -9.86 4.23
N LYS A 40 -16.44 -10.86 5.06
CA LYS A 40 -16.88 -10.92 6.46
C LYS A 40 -16.03 -10.06 7.39
N CYS A 41 -14.78 -9.79 7.02
CA CYS A 41 -13.88 -8.91 7.75
C CYS A 41 -14.36 -7.45 7.63
N ASP A 42 -15.34 -7.09 8.46
CA ASP A 42 -15.88 -5.74 8.55
C ASP A 42 -15.41 -5.06 9.83
N TRP A 43 -14.30 -4.32 9.71
CA TRP A 43 -13.72 -3.54 10.81
C TRP A 43 -14.65 -2.47 11.36
N SER A 44 -15.67 -2.04 10.60
CA SER A 44 -16.65 -1.04 11.05
C SER A 44 -17.76 -1.65 11.91
N LYS A 45 -17.97 -2.97 11.84
CA LYS A 45 -18.97 -3.70 12.62
C LYS A 45 -18.42 -4.38 13.86
N GLY A 46 -17.10 -4.36 14.07
CA GLY A 46 -16.46 -4.95 15.24
C GLY A 46 -16.34 -6.48 15.21
N ASP A 47 -16.55 -7.11 14.06
CA ASP A 47 -16.27 -8.54 13.86
C ASP A 47 -14.77 -8.75 13.57
N TYR A 48 -13.98 -8.67 14.64
CA TYR A 48 -12.53 -8.79 14.59
C TYR A 48 -12.04 -10.24 14.37
N GLU A 49 -12.91 -11.23 14.59
CA GLU A 49 -12.55 -12.65 14.48
C GLU A 49 -12.29 -13.02 13.02
N ALA A 50 -13.23 -12.70 12.12
CA ALA A 50 -13.07 -12.96 10.69
C ALA A 50 -11.81 -12.29 10.14
N CYS A 51 -11.53 -11.07 10.59
CA CYS A 51 -10.34 -10.32 10.20
C CYS A 51 -9.04 -10.92 10.74
N SER A 52 -9.02 -11.40 11.99
CA SER A 52 -7.83 -12.07 12.55
C SER A 52 -7.54 -13.35 11.79
N ILE A 53 -8.56 -14.18 11.54
CA ILE A 53 -8.42 -15.42 10.78
C ILE A 53 -7.90 -15.12 9.37
N LEU A 54 -8.42 -14.06 8.73
CA LEU A 54 -7.96 -13.66 7.40
C LEU A 54 -6.48 -13.29 7.40
N LYS A 55 -6.07 -12.43 8.34
CA LYS A 55 -4.68 -11.97 8.47
C LYS A 55 -3.74 -13.15 8.71
N ASP A 56 -4.08 -14.03 9.67
CA ASP A 56 -3.25 -15.18 10.02
C ASP A 56 -3.16 -16.17 8.85
N THR A 57 -4.28 -16.42 8.13
CA THR A 57 -4.30 -17.31 6.97
C THR A 57 -3.49 -16.76 5.80
N LEU A 58 -3.64 -15.46 5.49
CA LEU A 58 -2.86 -14.81 4.44
C LEU A 58 -1.37 -14.77 4.76
N SER A 59 -1.01 -14.55 6.04
CA SER A 59 0.38 -14.60 6.52
C SER A 59 1.00 -15.98 6.29
N ALA A 60 0.34 -17.04 6.78
CA ALA A 60 0.86 -18.40 6.62
C ALA A 60 1.05 -18.78 5.14
N LYS A 61 0.08 -18.44 4.29
CA LYS A 61 0.19 -18.68 2.84
C LYS A 61 1.31 -17.86 2.20
N CYS A 62 1.48 -16.60 2.61
CA CYS A 62 2.58 -15.77 2.14
C CYS A 62 3.95 -16.38 2.50
N ASP A 63 4.11 -16.87 3.73
CA ASP A 63 5.33 -17.56 4.19
C ASP A 63 5.60 -18.85 3.39
N GLU A 64 4.54 -19.53 2.95
CA GLU A 64 4.59 -20.66 2.00
C GLU A 64 4.83 -20.23 0.53
N LYS A 65 5.22 -18.97 0.29
CA LYS A 65 5.48 -18.38 -1.03
C LYS A 65 4.25 -18.30 -1.95
N ASN A 66 3.04 -18.28 -1.39
CA ASN A 66 1.86 -17.84 -2.14
C ASN A 66 1.89 -16.31 -2.26
N PHE A 67 2.50 -15.81 -3.32
CA PHE A 67 2.74 -14.38 -3.52
C PHE A 67 1.46 -13.56 -3.74
N GLU A 68 0.38 -14.16 -4.27
CA GLU A 68 -0.94 -13.51 -4.29
C GLU A 68 -1.43 -13.24 -2.86
N SER A 69 -1.25 -14.21 -1.94
CA SER A 69 -1.58 -14.04 -0.52
C SER A 69 -0.70 -12.99 0.15
N CYS A 70 0.58 -12.87 -0.24
CA CYS A 70 1.43 -11.76 0.22
C CYS A 70 0.86 -10.40 -0.21
N GLY A 71 0.40 -10.29 -1.46
CA GLY A 71 -0.20 -9.05 -1.97
C GLY A 71 -1.48 -8.68 -1.23
N ALA A 72 -2.38 -9.64 -1.04
CA ALA A 72 -3.60 -9.45 -0.26
C ALA A 72 -3.34 -9.14 1.22
N LEU A 73 -2.35 -9.81 1.84
CA LEU A 73 -1.89 -9.51 3.20
C LEU A 73 -1.41 -8.07 3.29
N GLY A 74 -0.61 -7.62 2.32
CA GLY A 74 -0.11 -6.26 2.25
C GLY A 74 -1.23 -5.23 2.25
N ILE A 75 -2.25 -5.42 1.41
CA ILE A 75 -3.42 -4.53 1.38
C ILE A 75 -4.16 -4.56 2.72
N LEU A 76 -4.40 -5.75 3.30
CA LEU A 76 -5.03 -5.86 4.62
C LEU A 76 -4.25 -5.11 5.70
N LEU A 77 -2.92 -5.18 5.66
CA LEU A 77 -2.04 -4.49 6.61
C LEU A 77 -2.07 -2.96 6.44
N ILE A 78 -2.31 -2.44 5.24
CA ILE A 78 -2.58 -1.00 5.01
C ILE A 78 -3.86 -0.59 5.76
N TYR A 79 -4.95 -1.35 5.62
CA TYR A 79 -6.19 -1.08 6.36
C TYR A 79 -5.99 -1.12 7.88
N LEU A 80 -5.05 -1.95 8.34
CA LEU A 80 -4.65 -2.07 9.74
C LEU A 80 -3.62 -1.03 10.19
N ARG A 81 -3.19 -0.12 9.30
CA ARG A 81 -2.17 0.89 9.57
C ARG A 81 -0.83 0.31 10.04
N ARG A 82 -0.51 -0.88 9.53
CA ARG A 82 0.75 -1.60 9.77
C ARG A 82 1.70 -1.33 8.60
N GLU A 83 2.13 -0.07 8.47
CA GLU A 83 2.68 0.44 7.20
C GLU A 83 3.96 -0.28 6.75
N GLU A 84 4.89 -0.59 7.65
CA GLU A 84 6.12 -1.32 7.31
C GLU A 84 5.84 -2.80 6.99
N ASP A 85 4.97 -3.46 7.75
CA ASP A 85 4.60 -4.86 7.49
C ASP A 85 3.84 -4.99 6.16
N ALA A 86 2.97 -4.02 5.85
CA ALA A 86 2.29 -3.92 4.57
C ALA A 86 3.31 -3.78 3.43
N THR A 87 4.31 -2.92 3.61
CA THR A 87 5.39 -2.73 2.65
C THR A 87 6.15 -4.03 2.41
N GLU A 88 6.52 -4.76 3.45
CA GLU A 88 7.21 -6.04 3.33
C GLU A 88 6.38 -7.04 2.51
N ALA A 89 5.11 -7.21 2.86
CA ALA A 89 4.23 -8.16 2.20
C ALA A 89 3.96 -7.78 0.72
N LEU A 90 3.72 -6.51 0.43
CA LEU A 90 3.55 -6.02 -0.94
C LEU A 90 4.82 -6.19 -1.78
N ASN A 91 6.00 -5.95 -1.21
CA ASN A 91 7.26 -6.16 -1.92
C ASN A 91 7.51 -7.63 -2.23
N LYS A 92 7.20 -8.57 -1.32
CA LYS A 92 7.26 -10.02 -1.62
C LYS A 92 6.42 -10.38 -2.85
N ALA A 93 5.22 -9.82 -2.98
CA ALA A 93 4.36 -10.02 -4.15
C ALA A 93 4.92 -9.35 -5.42
N CYS A 94 5.41 -8.11 -5.29
CA CYS A 94 6.01 -7.37 -6.39
C CYS A 94 7.28 -8.05 -6.95
N ASP A 95 8.15 -8.57 -6.08
CA ASP A 95 9.37 -9.26 -6.48
C ASP A 95 9.10 -10.61 -7.16
N ALA A 96 7.90 -11.17 -6.97
CA ALA A 96 7.38 -12.29 -7.74
C ALA A 96 6.67 -11.87 -9.05
N GLU A 97 6.94 -10.65 -9.53
CA GLU A 97 6.41 -10.07 -10.77
C GLU A 97 4.89 -9.88 -10.81
N LEU A 98 4.21 -9.88 -9.65
CA LEU A 98 2.81 -9.50 -9.56
C LEU A 98 2.68 -7.96 -9.59
N LEU A 99 2.72 -7.41 -10.80
CA LEU A 99 2.89 -5.97 -11.07
C LEU A 99 1.83 -5.06 -10.45
N ASN A 100 0.60 -5.55 -10.22
CA ASN A 100 -0.42 -4.81 -9.49
C ASN A 100 0.04 -4.49 -8.05
N PHE A 101 0.74 -5.41 -7.40
CA PHE A 101 1.28 -5.20 -6.07
C PHE A 101 2.56 -4.36 -6.08
N CYS A 102 3.31 -4.30 -7.18
CA CYS A 102 4.36 -3.30 -7.36
C CYS A 102 3.80 -1.87 -7.36
N LEU A 103 2.68 -1.64 -8.06
CA LEU A 103 2.02 -0.34 -8.05
C LEU A 103 1.57 0.02 -6.64
N ASN A 104 0.93 -0.91 -5.92
CA ASN A 104 0.51 -0.70 -4.53
C ASN A 104 1.70 -0.43 -3.60
N ALA A 105 2.77 -1.22 -3.69
CA ALA A 105 3.98 -1.04 -2.89
C ALA A 105 4.60 0.35 -3.13
N GLY A 106 4.69 0.76 -4.40
CA GLY A 106 5.28 2.03 -4.77
C GLY A 106 4.47 3.24 -4.27
N MET A 107 3.15 3.18 -4.42
CA MET A 107 2.25 4.22 -3.90
C MET A 107 2.25 4.24 -2.37
N HIS A 108 2.26 3.07 -1.73
CA HIS A 108 2.28 2.95 -0.28
C HIS A 108 3.55 3.56 0.32
N ASP A 109 4.71 3.24 -0.27
CA ASP A 109 5.98 3.82 0.15
C ASP A 109 6.02 5.34 0.00
N LEU A 110 5.44 5.85 -1.08
CA LEU A 110 5.39 7.27 -1.36
C LEU A 110 4.56 8.03 -0.32
N TYR A 111 3.38 7.53 0.03
CA TYR A 111 2.41 8.26 0.86
C TYR A 111 2.53 7.97 2.37
N TYR A 112 3.01 6.79 2.76
CA TYR A 112 2.93 6.34 4.15
C TYR A 112 4.29 6.11 4.81
N THR A 113 5.26 5.51 4.11
CA THR A 113 6.61 5.28 4.69
C THR A 113 7.59 6.41 4.35
N GLY A 114 7.32 7.16 3.28
CA GLY A 114 8.23 8.18 2.75
C GLY A 114 9.46 7.60 2.05
N ASN A 115 9.51 6.30 1.77
CA ASN A 115 10.67 5.68 1.11
C ASN A 115 10.66 5.92 -0.40
N ILE A 116 11.08 7.12 -0.82
CA ILE A 116 11.07 7.57 -2.21
C ILE A 116 11.85 6.62 -3.13
N LYS A 117 13.01 6.13 -2.67
CA LYS A 117 13.86 5.25 -3.47
C LYS A 117 13.14 3.94 -3.81
N ARG A 118 12.53 3.30 -2.81
CA ARG A 118 11.76 2.06 -3.01
C ARG A 118 10.49 2.32 -3.82
N ALA A 119 9.81 3.44 -3.56
CA ALA A 119 8.67 3.88 -4.36
C ALA A 119 9.02 4.01 -5.85
N PHE A 120 10.08 4.74 -6.17
CA PHE A 120 10.59 4.92 -7.54
C PHE A 120 10.89 3.58 -8.21
N VAL A 121 11.63 2.70 -7.55
CA VAL A 121 11.99 1.38 -8.10
C VAL A 121 10.75 0.57 -8.46
N ASN A 122 9.77 0.48 -7.56
CA ASN A 122 8.56 -0.30 -7.78
C ASN A 122 7.65 0.31 -8.85
N LEU A 123 7.51 1.63 -8.88
CA LEU A 123 6.76 2.33 -9.94
C LEU A 123 7.44 2.18 -11.30
N LYS A 124 8.78 2.23 -11.36
CA LYS A 124 9.53 2.04 -12.60
C LYS A 124 9.38 0.63 -13.16
N LYS A 125 9.38 -0.41 -12.30
CA LYS A 125 9.07 -1.80 -12.70
C LYS A 125 7.72 -1.87 -13.45
N VAL A 126 6.68 -1.21 -12.93
CA VAL A 126 5.34 -1.19 -13.57
C VAL A 126 5.35 -0.38 -14.86
N CYS A 127 6.04 0.76 -14.89
CA CYS A 127 6.17 1.60 -16.09
C CYS A 127 6.81 0.84 -17.27
N ASP A 128 7.85 0.05 -16.99
CA ASP A 128 8.60 -0.68 -18.00
C ASP A 128 7.88 -1.95 -18.48
N ALA A 129 6.93 -2.46 -17.70
CA ALA A 129 6.21 -3.67 -18.01
C ALA A 129 5.14 -3.52 -19.11
N ALA A 130 4.74 -4.67 -19.66
CA ALA A 130 3.59 -4.83 -20.55
C ALA A 130 2.32 -5.11 -19.71
N ILE A 131 1.80 -4.09 -19.04
CA ILE A 131 0.57 -4.13 -18.22
C ILE A 131 -0.52 -3.26 -18.86
N GLU A 132 -1.74 -3.34 -18.30
CA GLU A 132 -2.87 -2.48 -18.62
C GLU A 132 -2.43 -0.99 -18.80
N PRO A 133 -2.80 -0.34 -19.92
CA PRO A 133 -2.26 0.97 -20.29
C PRO A 133 -2.44 2.07 -19.26
N SER A 134 -3.55 2.11 -18.53
CA SER A 134 -3.83 3.14 -17.53
C SER A 134 -2.89 3.02 -16.32
N LYS A 135 -2.67 1.79 -15.81
CA LYS A 135 -1.69 1.50 -14.76
C LYS A 135 -0.28 1.84 -15.19
N LYS A 136 0.11 1.46 -16.41
CA LYS A 136 1.41 1.82 -16.99
C LYS A 136 1.59 3.33 -17.05
N LYS A 137 0.61 4.06 -17.59
CA LYS A 137 0.65 5.52 -17.72
C LYS A 137 0.81 6.19 -16.36
N LEU A 138 0.03 5.77 -15.36
CA LEU A 138 0.14 6.28 -13.99
C LEU A 138 1.53 6.02 -13.40
N ALA A 139 2.01 4.78 -13.47
CA ALA A 139 3.31 4.40 -12.94
C ALA A 139 4.47 5.15 -13.60
N CYS A 140 4.41 5.36 -14.92
CA CYS A 140 5.39 6.18 -15.63
C CYS A 140 5.32 7.65 -15.21
N LYS A 141 4.12 8.26 -15.15
CA LYS A 141 3.95 9.66 -14.71
C LYS A 141 4.56 9.87 -13.32
N MET A 142 4.29 8.93 -12.40
CA MET A 142 4.81 8.97 -11.04
C MET A 142 6.33 8.75 -10.97
N SER A 143 6.85 7.66 -11.55
CA SER A 143 8.29 7.35 -11.47
C SER A 143 9.17 8.46 -12.08
N TYR A 144 8.82 9.00 -13.26
CA TYR A 144 9.55 10.12 -13.84
C TYR A 144 9.43 11.40 -13.02
N GLY A 145 8.25 11.67 -12.47
CA GLY A 145 8.05 12.85 -11.62
C GLY A 145 8.82 12.79 -10.30
N LEU A 146 9.03 11.59 -9.76
CA LEU A 146 9.79 11.34 -8.52
C LEU A 146 11.30 11.26 -8.72
N GLU A 147 11.78 11.05 -9.95
CA GLU A 147 13.22 10.92 -10.26
C GLU A 147 14.03 12.12 -9.75
N GLN A 148 13.48 13.32 -9.88
CA GLN A 148 14.08 14.57 -9.39
C GLN A 148 14.25 14.55 -7.86
N CYS A 149 13.32 13.94 -7.14
CA CYS A 149 13.28 13.89 -5.68
C CYS A 149 14.21 12.83 -5.08
N LEU A 150 14.88 12.01 -5.91
CA LEU A 150 15.85 11.03 -5.42
C LEU A 150 17.16 11.66 -4.95
N ASN A 151 17.50 12.85 -5.46
CA ASN A 151 18.75 13.55 -5.18
C ASN A 151 18.54 14.99 -4.71
N ASP A 152 17.29 15.38 -4.44
CA ASP A 152 16.90 16.73 -4.01
C ASP A 152 16.24 16.65 -2.62
N ASP A 153 17.02 17.01 -1.60
CA ASP A 153 16.57 17.00 -0.20
C ASP A 153 15.47 18.05 0.08
N GLU A 154 15.28 19.05 -0.82
CA GLU A 154 14.20 20.03 -0.73
C GLU A 154 12.91 19.55 -1.42
N CYS A 155 12.97 18.49 -2.24
CA CYS A 155 11.77 17.96 -2.87
C CYS A 155 10.84 17.33 -1.82
N ASN A 156 9.58 17.76 -1.83
CA ASN A 156 8.50 17.04 -1.17
C ASN A 156 7.85 16.03 -2.13
N PRO A 157 8.17 14.72 -2.02
CA PRO A 157 7.71 13.69 -2.96
C PRO A 157 6.20 13.51 -2.93
N VAL A 158 5.56 13.66 -1.76
CA VAL A 158 4.10 13.54 -1.62
C VAL A 158 3.39 14.70 -2.29
N LYS A 159 3.91 15.93 -2.13
CA LYS A 159 3.37 17.11 -2.82
C LYS A 159 3.50 16.93 -4.34
N LYS A 160 4.69 16.51 -4.80
CA LYS A 160 4.94 16.24 -6.23
C LYS A 160 3.98 15.19 -6.78
N ALA A 161 3.75 14.11 -6.05
CA ALA A 161 2.83 13.05 -6.43
C ALA A 161 1.39 13.55 -6.60
N LYS A 162 0.93 14.44 -5.71
CA LYS A 162 -0.41 15.07 -5.81
C LYS A 162 -0.53 15.95 -7.05
N GLU A 163 0.47 16.78 -7.34
CA GLU A 163 0.53 17.60 -8.58
C GLU A 163 0.50 16.73 -9.85
N LEU A 164 0.97 15.48 -9.76
CA LEU A 164 0.92 14.51 -10.85
C LEU A 164 -0.40 13.72 -10.92
N LEU A 165 -1.33 13.86 -9.98
CA LEU A 165 -2.65 13.24 -10.06
C LEU A 165 -3.73 14.20 -10.55
N GLU A 166 -3.47 15.50 -10.45
CA GLU A 166 -4.20 16.59 -11.10
C GLU A 166 -3.96 16.61 -12.62
#